data_AF-A0A0P9MWD7-F1
#
_entry.id   AF-A0A0P9MWD7-F1
#
_cell.length_a   1.000
_cell.length_b   1.000
_cell.length_c   1.000
_cell.angle_alpha   90.00
_cell.angle_beta   90.00
_cell.angle_gamma   90.00
#
_symmetry.space_group_name_H-M   'P 1'
#
loop_
_entity.id
_entity.type
_entity.pdbx_description
1 polymer ?
#
loop_
_entity_poly.entity_id
_entity_poly.type
_entity_poly.pdbx_seq_one_letter_code
_entity_poly.pdbx_strand_id
1 'polypeptide(L)'
;AMPDFADYQPQGGYEPQQEWTQKKTGGPNQKKWDNKSWGKKGKRQDFEPRTPRVPTAVEPPMQAALRTLLHHPELAEKVENASHFAAEDQSNAQLLVALIEARQKNPNLRSLQLIARWHGTEQGRLLRALAEKEWLIEADNLEQQFFDTITSLSARQRERSLEHLISKARQTELSAEEKIQLRELLNRNVPAQTPTSTGA
;
A
#
# COMPACT_ATOMS: atom_id res chain seq x y z
N ALA A 1 16.19 -54.17 -31.52
CA ALA A 1 17.26 -54.12 -30.51
C ALA A 1 17.22 -52.74 -29.90
N MET A 2 16.68 -52.64 -28.69
CA MET A 2 16.48 -51.40 -27.94
C MET A 2 17.31 -51.52 -26.65
N PRO A 3 18.08 -50.50 -26.26
CA PRO A 3 18.98 -50.58 -25.13
C PRO A 3 18.23 -50.69 -23.79
N ASP A 4 18.82 -51.49 -22.91
CA ASP A 4 18.41 -51.86 -21.57
C ASP A 4 18.46 -50.65 -20.62
N PHE A 5 17.38 -50.38 -19.90
CA PHE A 5 17.19 -49.18 -19.08
C PHE A 5 17.72 -49.36 -17.64
N ALA A 6 18.78 -50.15 -17.48
CA ALA A 6 19.27 -50.59 -16.17
C ALA A 6 20.29 -49.64 -15.50
N ASP A 7 20.76 -48.58 -16.18
CA ASP A 7 21.88 -47.75 -15.71
C ASP A 7 21.54 -46.28 -15.38
N TYR A 8 20.27 -45.93 -15.19
CA TYR A 8 19.92 -44.60 -14.66
C TYR A 8 19.76 -44.62 -13.13
N GLN A 9 20.85 -44.41 -12.40
CA GLN A 9 20.79 -43.98 -11.00
C GLN A 9 20.61 -42.45 -10.93
N PRO A 10 19.45 -41.92 -10.51
CA PRO A 10 19.38 -40.54 -10.05
C PRO A 10 20.11 -40.43 -8.70
N GLN A 11 21.30 -39.82 -8.72
CA GLN A 11 21.94 -39.29 -7.52
C GLN A 11 21.08 -38.14 -6.95
N GLY A 12 20.88 -38.15 -5.63
CA GLY A 12 20.33 -37.02 -4.89
C GLY A 12 18.82 -37.13 -4.67
N GLY A 13 18.44 -37.80 -3.58
CA GLY A 13 17.07 -37.82 -3.10
C GLY A 13 16.60 -36.42 -2.71
N TYR A 14 15.49 -35.99 -3.30
CA TYR A 14 14.68 -34.91 -2.77
C TYR A 14 13.97 -35.46 -1.51
N GLU A 15 14.39 -35.06 -0.32
CA GLU A 15 13.60 -35.27 0.90
C GLU A 15 12.45 -34.25 0.91
N PRO A 16 11.17 -34.69 0.88
CA PRO A 16 10.06 -33.76 1.04
C PRO A 16 10.08 -33.16 2.46
N GLN A 17 10.10 -31.83 2.52
CA GLN A 17 9.94 -31.06 3.76
C GLN A 17 8.60 -31.39 4.44
N GLN A 18 8.67 -31.42 5.77
CA GLN A 18 7.61 -31.81 6.69
C GLN A 18 6.28 -31.09 6.42
N GLU A 19 5.31 -31.87 5.97
CA GLU A 19 3.90 -31.51 5.91
C GLU A 19 3.36 -31.36 7.35
N TRP A 20 2.75 -30.22 7.66
CA TRP A 20 2.12 -29.98 8.96
C TRP A 20 0.92 -30.90 9.14
N THR A 21 1.12 -32.03 9.83
CA THR A 21 0.03 -32.94 10.20
C THR A 21 -0.43 -32.67 11.63
N GLN A 22 -1.72 -32.33 11.80
CA GLN A 22 -2.36 -32.28 13.10
C GLN A 22 -2.40 -33.71 13.69
N LYS A 23 -1.46 -34.02 14.60
CA LYS A 23 -1.50 -35.27 15.36
C LYS A 23 -2.75 -35.31 16.25
N LYS A 24 -3.74 -36.11 15.85
CA LYS A 24 -4.75 -36.66 16.76
C LYS A 24 -4.06 -37.66 17.70
N THR A 25 -3.76 -37.26 18.93
CA THR A 25 -3.32 -38.20 19.97
C THR A 25 -4.54 -38.86 20.64
N GLY A 26 -4.81 -40.09 20.25
CA GLY A 26 -5.68 -41.03 20.98
C GLY A 26 -4.94 -42.34 21.24
N GLY A 27 -4.55 -42.59 22.50
CA GLY A 27 -3.90 -43.81 22.99
C GLY A 27 -3.74 -43.77 24.52
N PRO A 28 -3.79 -44.91 25.23
CA PRO A 28 -4.56 -45.06 26.48
C PRO A 28 -3.76 -44.68 27.72
N ASN A 29 -3.63 -43.38 27.99
CA ASN A 29 -3.52 -42.87 29.36
C ASN A 29 -3.91 -41.39 29.36
N GLN A 30 -5.21 -41.11 29.29
CA GLN A 30 -5.71 -39.75 29.42
C GLN A 30 -5.56 -39.29 30.87
N LYS A 31 -4.37 -38.76 31.20
CA LYS A 31 -4.25 -37.84 32.34
C LYS A 31 -5.02 -36.58 31.98
N LYS A 32 -6.30 -36.57 32.36
CA LYS A 32 -7.17 -35.41 32.37
C LYS A 32 -6.41 -34.20 32.94
N TRP A 33 -6.44 -33.11 32.18
CA TRP A 33 -5.93 -31.80 32.61
C TRP A 33 -6.94 -31.08 33.52
N ASP A 34 -7.88 -31.83 34.08
CA ASP A 34 -8.81 -31.36 35.08
C ASP A 34 -8.00 -31.10 36.35
N ASN A 35 -7.87 -29.81 36.70
CA ASN A 35 -7.23 -29.30 37.92
C ASN A 35 -5.72 -28.97 37.86
N LYS A 36 -5.25 -28.33 36.77
CA LYS A 36 -4.10 -27.42 36.90
C LYS A 36 -4.59 -26.05 37.39
N SER A 37 -4.53 -25.84 38.70
CA SER A 37 -4.61 -24.50 39.29
C SER A 37 -3.48 -23.64 38.73
N TRP A 38 -3.84 -22.64 37.92
CA TRP A 38 -2.96 -21.55 37.48
C TRP A 38 -2.43 -20.67 38.64
N GLY A 39 -2.75 -21.03 39.90
CA GLY A 39 -2.43 -20.28 41.11
C GLY A 39 -1.16 -20.71 41.85
N LYS A 40 -0.24 -21.48 41.26
CA LYS A 40 1.06 -21.74 41.90
C LYS A 40 2.08 -20.68 41.51
N LYS A 41 2.39 -19.80 42.47
CA LYS A 41 3.56 -18.90 42.51
C LYS A 41 4.87 -19.71 42.50
N GLY A 42 5.22 -20.30 41.37
CA GLY A 42 6.59 -20.66 41.04
C GLY A 42 7.18 -19.46 40.32
N LYS A 43 8.09 -18.71 40.97
CA LYS A 43 8.90 -17.71 40.28
C LYS A 43 9.73 -18.44 39.22
N ARG A 44 9.28 -18.46 37.97
CA ARG A 44 10.19 -18.58 36.82
C ARG A 44 11.00 -17.29 36.84
N GLN A 45 12.28 -17.37 37.20
CA GLN A 45 13.15 -16.22 37.48
C GLN A 45 13.60 -15.49 36.20
N ASP A 46 13.09 -15.91 35.05
CA ASP A 46 13.71 -15.67 33.75
C ASP A 46 12.68 -15.27 32.66
N PHE A 47 11.43 -15.02 33.03
CA PHE A 47 10.45 -14.36 32.15
C PHE A 47 10.30 -12.90 32.54
N GLU A 48 11.29 -12.08 32.20
CA GLU A 48 11.10 -10.64 32.20
C GLU A 48 10.08 -10.25 31.12
N PRO A 49 9.11 -9.36 31.40
CA PRO A 49 8.19 -8.89 30.39
C PRO A 49 9.01 -8.22 29.28
N ARG A 50 9.00 -8.84 28.09
CA ARG A 50 9.63 -8.26 26.89
C ARG A 50 9.13 -6.83 26.75
N THR A 51 10.05 -5.87 26.70
CA THR A 51 9.73 -4.47 26.45
C THR A 51 8.82 -4.38 25.22
N PRO A 52 7.76 -3.55 25.25
CA PRO A 52 6.88 -3.38 24.10
C PRO A 52 7.72 -3.13 22.84
N ARG A 53 7.50 -3.94 21.79
CA ARG A 53 8.18 -3.69 20.51
C ARG A 53 7.78 -2.30 20.04
N VAL A 54 8.76 -1.42 19.87
CA VAL A 54 8.53 -0.13 19.22
C VAL A 54 8.15 -0.45 17.78
N PRO A 55 6.96 -0.07 17.30
CA PRO A 55 6.58 -0.31 15.92
C PRO A 55 7.57 0.44 15.01
N THR A 56 8.21 -0.27 14.09
CA THR A 56 9.02 0.35 13.04
C THR A 56 8.12 1.30 12.26
N ALA A 57 8.52 2.57 12.15
CA ALA A 57 7.79 3.54 11.35
C ALA A 57 7.82 3.12 9.88
N VAL A 58 6.65 2.77 9.33
CA VAL A 58 6.50 2.53 7.90
C VAL A 58 6.57 3.84 7.14
N GLU A 59 7.14 3.80 5.94
CA GLU A 59 7.17 4.98 5.05
C GLU A 59 5.73 5.45 4.77
N PRO A 60 5.44 6.76 4.87
CA PRO A 60 4.12 7.27 4.55
C PRO A 60 3.72 6.90 3.10
N PRO A 61 2.46 6.49 2.84
CA PRO A 61 2.01 6.05 1.52
C PRO A 61 2.32 7.05 0.38
N MET A 62 2.25 8.35 0.69
CA MET A 62 2.60 9.41 -0.28
C MET A 62 4.09 9.38 -0.67
N GLN A 63 4.98 9.18 0.30
CA GLN A 63 6.42 9.08 0.04
C GLN A 63 6.75 7.78 -0.68
N ALA A 64 6.07 6.69 -0.33
CA ALA A 64 6.14 5.43 -1.05
C ALA A 64 5.74 5.62 -2.52
N ALA A 65 4.60 6.28 -2.81
CA ALA A 65 4.15 6.55 -4.18
C ALA A 65 5.13 7.43 -4.98
N LEU A 66 5.67 8.49 -4.36
CA LEU A 66 6.72 9.32 -4.98
C LEU A 66 7.95 8.47 -5.31
N ARG A 67 8.39 7.63 -4.38
CA ARG A 67 9.53 6.72 -4.58
C ARG A 67 9.23 5.71 -5.69
N THR A 68 8.07 5.08 -5.70
CA THR A 68 7.66 4.14 -6.76
C THR A 68 7.76 4.80 -8.12
N LEU A 69 7.24 6.02 -8.27
CA LEU A 69 7.29 6.75 -9.53
C LEU A 69 8.72 7.12 -9.97
N LEU A 70 9.62 7.39 -9.02
CA LEU A 70 11.03 7.65 -9.33
C LEU A 70 11.73 6.40 -9.87
N HIS A 71 11.44 5.20 -9.35
CA HIS A 71 12.05 3.97 -9.84
C HIS A 71 11.36 3.40 -11.08
N HIS A 72 10.05 3.59 -11.19
CA HIS A 72 9.17 3.07 -12.23
C HIS A 72 8.43 4.22 -12.95
N PRO A 73 9.15 5.04 -13.74
CA PRO A 73 8.56 6.18 -14.41
C PRO A 73 7.51 5.79 -15.47
N GLU A 74 7.48 4.53 -15.92
CA GLU A 74 6.44 3.95 -16.77
C GLU A 74 5.05 3.99 -16.15
N LEU A 75 4.95 3.98 -14.81
CA LEU A 75 3.65 4.01 -14.12
C LEU A 75 2.90 5.33 -14.34
N ALA A 76 3.59 6.43 -14.62
CA ALA A 76 2.93 7.70 -14.94
C ALA A 76 2.11 7.65 -16.22
N GLU A 77 2.48 6.81 -17.19
CA GLU A 77 1.76 6.70 -18.47
C GLU A 77 0.39 6.02 -18.30
N LYS A 78 0.27 5.18 -17.26
CA LYS A 78 -0.97 4.49 -16.89
C LYS A 78 -1.94 5.37 -16.09
N VAL A 79 -1.51 6.55 -15.63
CA VAL A 79 -2.36 7.48 -14.86
C VAL A 79 -3.15 8.36 -15.83
N GLU A 80 -4.44 8.10 -15.99
CA GLU A 80 -5.27 8.87 -16.93
C GLU A 80 -5.43 10.35 -16.53
N ASN A 81 -5.48 10.65 -15.24
CA ASN A 81 -5.94 11.94 -14.73
C ASN A 81 -5.17 12.39 -13.48
N ALA A 82 -3.94 12.88 -13.69
CA ALA A 82 -3.07 13.32 -12.59
C ALA A 82 -3.61 14.53 -11.84
N SER A 83 -4.29 15.45 -12.53
CA SER A 83 -4.66 16.77 -12.00
C SER A 83 -5.74 16.74 -10.91
N HIS A 84 -6.43 15.61 -10.70
CA HIS A 84 -7.66 15.57 -9.90
C HIS A 84 -7.48 15.13 -8.44
N PHE A 85 -6.28 14.68 -8.04
CA PHE A 85 -6.09 14.07 -6.72
C PHE A 85 -5.24 14.88 -5.74
N ALA A 86 -4.66 15.99 -6.19
CA ALA A 86 -3.90 16.88 -5.31
C ALA A 86 -4.70 18.15 -4.99
N ALA A 87 -4.78 18.44 -3.70
CA ALA A 87 -5.26 19.73 -3.21
C ALA A 87 -4.16 20.80 -3.26
N GLU A 88 -4.56 22.07 -3.21
CA GLU A 88 -3.63 23.22 -3.14
C GLU A 88 -2.79 23.25 -1.84
N ASP A 89 -3.25 22.62 -0.76
CA ASP A 89 -2.56 22.55 0.54
C ASP A 89 -1.59 21.37 0.66
N GLN A 90 -1.57 20.44 -0.30
CA GLN A 90 -0.83 19.18 -0.21
C GLN A 90 0.43 19.19 -1.07
N SER A 91 1.53 19.70 -0.51
CA SER A 91 2.82 19.83 -1.22
C SER A 91 3.33 18.54 -1.87
N ASN A 92 3.27 17.41 -1.15
CA ASN A 92 3.72 16.12 -1.68
C ASN A 92 2.77 15.55 -2.74
N ALA A 93 1.46 15.78 -2.61
CA ALA A 93 0.49 15.36 -3.63
C ALA A 93 0.69 16.18 -4.92
N GLN A 94 0.90 17.49 -4.81
CA GLN A 94 1.25 18.34 -5.95
C GLN A 94 2.56 17.93 -6.61
N LEU A 95 3.56 17.57 -5.81
CA LEU A 95 4.83 17.06 -6.33
C LEU A 95 4.60 15.77 -7.14
N LEU A 96 3.75 14.87 -6.64
CA LEU A 96 3.41 13.64 -7.35
C LEU A 96 2.70 13.94 -8.68
N VAL A 97 1.72 14.84 -8.69
CA VAL A 97 1.04 15.30 -9.93
C VAL A 97 2.05 15.89 -10.91
N ALA A 98 2.91 16.79 -10.44
CA ALA A 98 3.89 17.45 -11.29
C ALA A 98 4.92 16.47 -11.87
N LEU A 99 5.30 15.43 -11.14
CA LEU A 99 6.16 14.35 -11.65
C LEU A 99 5.47 13.52 -12.72
N ILE A 100 4.20 13.13 -12.49
CA ILE A 100 3.41 12.37 -13.46
C ILE A 100 3.26 13.20 -14.74
N GLU A 101 2.84 14.46 -14.63
CA GLU A 101 2.69 15.34 -15.79
C GLU A 101 4.03 15.56 -16.53
N ALA A 102 5.14 15.75 -15.81
CA ALA A 102 6.44 15.94 -16.42
C ALA A 102 6.84 14.70 -17.24
N ARG A 103 6.56 13.51 -16.72
CA ARG A 103 6.82 12.23 -17.36
C ARG A 103 5.88 11.96 -18.54
N GLN A 104 4.60 12.28 -18.43
CA GLN A 104 3.63 12.17 -19.53
C GLN A 104 3.97 13.12 -20.68
N LYS A 105 4.39 14.35 -20.39
CA LYS A 105 4.84 15.32 -21.40
C LYS A 105 6.09 14.87 -22.14
N ASN A 106 6.96 14.08 -21.49
CA ASN A 106 8.21 13.61 -22.06
C ASN A 106 8.49 12.15 -21.65
N PRO A 107 7.96 11.16 -22.38
CA PRO A 107 8.07 9.73 -22.04
C PRO A 107 9.51 9.17 -22.17
N ASN A 108 10.47 9.98 -22.60
CA ASN A 108 11.89 9.59 -22.61
C ASN A 108 12.66 10.06 -21.37
N LEU A 109 12.03 10.79 -20.43
CA LEU A 109 12.71 11.31 -19.24
C LEU A 109 13.09 10.20 -18.26
N ARG A 110 14.39 10.06 -18.00
CA ARG A 110 14.89 9.14 -16.96
C ARG A 110 14.63 9.69 -15.57
N SER A 111 14.60 8.81 -14.56
CA SER A 111 14.41 9.15 -13.15
C SER A 111 15.33 10.28 -12.66
N LEU A 112 16.62 10.22 -13.01
CA LEU A 112 17.59 11.25 -12.63
C LEU A 112 17.28 12.62 -13.28
N GLN A 113 16.78 12.61 -14.52
CA GLN A 113 16.38 13.83 -15.22
C GLN A 113 15.11 14.41 -14.62
N LEU A 114 14.17 13.57 -14.13
CA LEU A 114 13.02 14.03 -13.35
C LEU A 114 13.49 14.73 -12.08
N ILE A 115 14.36 14.10 -11.29
CA ILE A 115 14.89 14.69 -10.04
C ILE A 115 15.61 16.02 -10.31
N ALA A 116 16.39 16.10 -11.40
CA ALA A 116 17.12 17.32 -11.76
C ALA A 116 16.22 18.54 -11.98
N ARG A 117 14.94 18.35 -12.37
CA ARG A 117 13.99 19.46 -12.56
C ARG A 117 13.64 20.19 -11.26
N TRP A 118 13.72 19.50 -10.13
CA TRP A 118 13.51 20.07 -8.79
C TRP A 118 14.84 20.32 -8.07
N HIS A 119 15.97 20.34 -8.80
CA HIS A 119 17.26 20.63 -8.20
C HIS A 119 17.27 22.01 -7.52
N GLY A 120 17.82 22.07 -6.31
CA GLY A 120 17.93 23.30 -5.53
C GLY A 120 16.71 23.64 -4.67
N THR A 121 15.64 22.84 -4.71
CA THR A 121 14.50 22.97 -3.80
C THR A 121 14.50 21.90 -2.71
N GLU A 122 13.71 22.11 -1.63
CA GLU A 122 13.49 21.10 -0.59
C GLU A 122 12.86 19.82 -1.16
N GLN A 123 11.99 19.96 -2.17
CA GLN A 123 11.40 18.82 -2.88
C GLN A 123 12.47 18.02 -3.63
N GLY A 124 13.43 18.67 -4.28
CA GLY A 124 14.54 17.97 -4.94
C GLY A 124 15.42 17.18 -3.97
N ARG A 125 15.65 17.72 -2.76
CA ARG A 125 16.36 17.01 -1.67
C ARG A 125 15.58 15.78 -1.22
N LEU A 126 14.27 15.92 -1.02
CA LEU A 126 13.36 14.80 -0.71
C LEU A 126 13.40 13.73 -1.80
N LEU A 127 13.26 14.11 -3.07
CA LEU A 127 13.26 13.16 -4.19
C LEU A 127 14.58 12.39 -4.29
N ARG A 128 15.71 13.06 -4.06
CA ARG A 128 17.02 12.38 -4.02
C ARG A 128 17.07 11.37 -2.88
N ALA A 129 16.67 11.76 -1.68
CA ALA A 129 16.64 10.85 -0.52
C ALA A 129 15.68 9.67 -0.72
N LEU A 130 14.58 9.85 -1.46
CA LEU A 130 13.65 8.78 -1.80
C LEU A 130 14.24 7.84 -2.86
N ALA A 131 14.92 8.38 -3.88
CA ALA A 131 15.54 7.60 -4.96
C ALA A 131 16.72 6.74 -4.48
N GLU A 132 17.38 7.12 -3.39
CA GLU A 132 18.47 6.36 -2.77
C GLU A 132 17.98 5.11 -2.01
N LYS A 133 16.69 5.04 -1.65
CA LYS A 133 16.13 3.91 -0.90
C LYS A 133 15.84 2.72 -1.82
N GLU A 134 16.56 1.63 -1.62
CA GLU A 134 16.38 0.38 -2.36
C GLU A 134 15.00 -0.27 -2.10
N TRP A 135 14.46 -0.93 -3.13
CA TRP A 135 13.27 -1.78 -3.01
C TRP A 135 13.66 -3.19 -2.56
N LEU A 136 13.17 -3.60 -1.39
CA LEU A 136 13.26 -4.98 -0.91
C LEU A 136 11.99 -5.81 -1.21
N ILE A 137 11.08 -5.29 -2.04
CA ILE A 137 9.74 -5.86 -2.31
C ILE A 137 9.56 -6.08 -3.81
N GLU A 138 8.83 -7.14 -4.18
CA GLU A 138 8.49 -7.52 -5.56
C GLU A 138 7.67 -6.43 -6.29
N ALA A 139 7.96 -6.22 -7.58
CA ALA A 139 7.46 -5.11 -8.39
C ALA A 139 5.92 -5.06 -8.55
N ASP A 140 5.24 -6.20 -8.64
CA ASP A 140 3.79 -6.26 -8.89
C ASP A 140 2.96 -5.67 -7.75
N ASN A 141 3.41 -5.84 -6.51
CA ASN A 141 2.76 -5.25 -5.33
C ASN A 141 2.92 -3.72 -5.31
N LEU A 142 4.00 -3.20 -5.90
CA LEU A 142 4.31 -1.77 -5.90
C LEU A 142 3.41 -0.99 -6.85
N GLU A 143 3.15 -1.57 -8.01
CA GLU A 143 2.22 -0.99 -8.98
C GLU A 143 0.82 -0.85 -8.39
N GLN A 144 0.30 -1.91 -7.76
CA GLN A 144 -1.01 -1.88 -7.11
C GLN A 144 -1.05 -0.84 -5.99
N GLN A 145 -0.05 -0.84 -5.09
CA GLN A 145 0.03 0.12 -3.99
C GLN A 145 0.09 1.57 -4.48
N PHE A 146 0.79 1.83 -5.59
CA PHE A 146 0.85 3.15 -6.21
C PHE A 146 -0.53 3.63 -6.67
N PHE A 147 -1.26 2.80 -7.42
CA PHE A 147 -2.60 3.14 -7.89
C PHE A 147 -3.63 3.23 -6.77
N ASP A 148 -3.54 2.37 -5.75
CA ASP A 148 -4.39 2.45 -4.55
C ASP A 148 -4.17 3.77 -3.81
N THR A 149 -2.91 4.20 -3.71
CA THR A 149 -2.57 5.50 -3.10
C THR A 149 -3.17 6.66 -3.88
N ILE A 150 -3.02 6.67 -5.21
CA ILE A 150 -3.62 7.69 -6.09
C ILE A 150 -5.15 7.68 -6.00
N THR A 151 -5.76 6.50 -5.98
CA THR A 151 -7.21 6.32 -5.87
C THR A 151 -7.73 6.86 -4.53
N SER A 152 -7.02 6.55 -3.43
CA SER A 152 -7.33 7.07 -2.10
C SER A 152 -7.24 8.59 -2.04
N LEU A 153 -6.19 9.18 -2.64
CA LEU A 153 -6.04 10.64 -2.72
C LEU A 153 -7.15 11.30 -3.53
N SER A 154 -7.48 10.72 -4.68
CA SER A 154 -8.58 11.17 -5.53
C SER A 154 -9.91 11.15 -4.80
N ALA A 155 -10.16 10.11 -4.00
CA ALA A 155 -11.37 9.99 -3.20
C ALA A 155 -11.43 11.05 -2.10
N ARG A 156 -10.34 11.25 -1.36
CA ARG A 156 -10.23 12.27 -0.31
C ARG A 156 -10.40 13.69 -0.86
N GLN A 157 -9.78 13.98 -2.00
CA GLN A 157 -9.89 15.30 -2.62
C GLN A 157 -11.30 15.59 -3.11
N ARG A 158 -11.97 14.58 -3.67
CA ARG A 158 -13.37 14.66 -4.05
C ARG A 158 -14.28 14.96 -2.87
N GLU A 159 -14.12 14.23 -1.77
CA GLU A 159 -14.93 14.42 -0.57
C GLU A 159 -14.78 15.85 -0.03
N ARG A 160 -13.54 16.35 0.08
CA ARG A 160 -13.25 17.74 0.47
C ARG A 160 -13.93 18.75 -0.45
N SER A 161 -13.90 18.51 -1.76
CA SER A 161 -14.49 19.40 -2.76
C SER A 161 -16.02 19.43 -2.64
N LEU A 162 -16.63 18.27 -2.38
CA LEU A 162 -18.06 18.13 -2.13
C LEU A 162 -18.46 18.83 -0.83
N GLU A 163 -17.75 18.59 0.28
CA GLU A 163 -17.98 19.26 1.56
C GLU A 163 -17.88 20.78 1.43
N HIS A 164 -16.88 21.27 0.69
CA HIS A 164 -16.71 22.70 0.42
C HIS A 164 -17.91 23.28 -0.34
N LEU A 165 -18.37 22.63 -1.41
CA LEU A 165 -19.52 23.08 -2.19
C LEU A 165 -20.82 23.03 -1.39
N ILE A 166 -21.04 21.99 -0.58
CA ILE A 166 -22.22 21.90 0.30
C ILE A 166 -22.18 23.01 1.35
N SER A 167 -21.04 23.25 1.98
CA SER A 167 -20.88 24.32 2.97
C SER A 167 -21.15 25.69 2.33
N LYS A 168 -20.60 25.93 1.14
CA LYS A 168 -20.81 27.16 0.37
C LYS A 168 -22.27 27.36 0.00
N ALA A 169 -22.96 26.30 -0.45
CA ALA A 169 -24.39 26.34 -0.79
C ALA A 169 -25.31 26.71 0.39
N ARG A 170 -24.89 26.39 1.63
CA ARG A 170 -25.63 26.76 2.84
C ARG A 170 -25.46 28.22 3.22
N GLN A 171 -24.33 28.83 2.84
CA GLN A 171 -23.99 30.21 3.22
C GLN A 171 -24.31 31.22 2.11
N THR A 172 -24.17 30.81 0.85
CA THR A 172 -24.22 31.67 -0.33
C THR A 172 -24.82 30.93 -1.52
N GLU A 173 -25.34 31.66 -2.51
CA GLU A 173 -25.78 31.04 -3.76
C GLU A 173 -24.58 30.51 -4.55
N LEU A 174 -24.67 29.24 -5.00
CA LEU A 174 -23.69 28.66 -5.91
C LEU A 174 -23.84 29.23 -7.32
N SER A 175 -22.70 29.48 -7.96
CA SER A 175 -22.65 29.81 -9.39
C SER A 175 -23.16 28.67 -10.27
N ALA A 176 -23.45 28.97 -11.54
CA ALA A 176 -23.89 27.94 -12.50
C ALA A 176 -22.86 26.82 -12.67
N GLU A 177 -21.56 27.16 -12.70
CA GLU A 177 -20.45 26.20 -12.82
C GLU A 177 -20.35 25.30 -11.59
N GLU A 178 -20.45 25.87 -10.39
CA GLU A 178 -20.40 25.10 -9.13
C GLU A 178 -21.60 24.17 -8.97
N LYS A 179 -22.79 24.56 -9.46
CA LYS A 179 -23.97 23.69 -9.48
C LYS A 179 -23.77 22.49 -10.41
N ILE A 180 -23.11 22.69 -11.55
CA ILE A 180 -22.74 21.60 -12.47
C ILE A 180 -21.72 20.68 -11.80
N GLN A 181 -20.67 21.25 -11.21
CA GLN A 181 -19.64 20.48 -10.50
C GLN A 181 -20.24 19.65 -9.35
N LEU A 182 -21.14 20.23 -8.55
CA LEU A 182 -21.81 19.50 -7.47
C LEU A 182 -22.64 18.31 -8.00
N ARG A 183 -23.36 18.49 -9.11
CA ARG A 183 -24.13 17.41 -9.75
C ARG A 183 -23.22 16.29 -10.26
N GLU A 184 -22.11 16.63 -10.92
CA GLU A 184 -21.09 15.67 -11.37
C GLU A 184 -20.51 14.86 -10.20
N LEU A 185 -20.17 15.55 -9.10
CA LEU A 185 -19.63 14.91 -7.90
C LEU A 185 -20.64 13.97 -7.24
N LEU A 186 -21.92 14.34 -7.18
CA LEU A 186 -22.98 13.49 -6.62
C LEU A 186 -23.32 12.30 -7.52
N ASN A 187 -23.37 12.49 -8.84
CA ASN A 187 -23.69 11.42 -9.79
C ASN A 187 -22.62 10.33 -9.80
N ARG A 188 -21.35 10.72 -9.63
CA ARG A 188 -20.23 9.76 -9.53
C ARG A 188 -20.21 9.01 -8.20
N ASN A 189 -20.93 9.47 -7.18
CA ASN A 189 -21.04 8.83 -5.87
C ASN A 189 -22.19 7.81 -5.78
N VAL A 190 -22.67 7.30 -6.92
CA VAL A 190 -23.59 6.15 -6.96
C VAL A 190 -22.86 4.83 -7.29
N PRO A 191 -21.83 4.41 -6.55
CA PRO A 191 -21.66 3.00 -6.24
C PRO A 191 -22.30 2.73 -4.87
N ALA A 192 -23.34 1.91 -4.86
CA ALA A 192 -23.99 1.43 -3.65
C ALA A 192 -22.98 0.72 -2.73
N GLN A 193 -22.36 1.47 -1.82
CA GLN A 193 -21.80 0.91 -0.60
C GLN A 193 -22.99 0.66 0.31
N THR A 194 -23.61 -0.52 0.19
CA THR A 194 -24.46 -1.04 1.25
C THR A 194 -23.63 -1.11 2.52
N PRO A 195 -24.10 -0.56 3.67
CA PRO A 195 -23.39 -0.73 4.92
C PRO A 195 -23.27 -2.22 5.19
N THR A 196 -22.03 -2.72 5.25
CA THR A 196 -21.75 -4.07 5.72
C THR A 196 -22.36 -4.22 7.09
N SER A 197 -23.33 -5.14 7.15
CA SER A 197 -23.99 -5.66 8.34
C SER A 197 -23.00 -5.79 9.49
N THR A 198 -23.09 -4.91 10.47
CA THR A 198 -22.54 -5.15 11.79
C THR A 198 -23.46 -6.16 12.45
N GLY A 199 -23.05 -7.43 12.41
CA GLY A 199 -23.73 -8.52 13.10
C GLY A 199 -23.79 -8.23 14.60
N ALA A 200 -25.00 -8.34 15.14
CA ALA A 200 -25.27 -8.49 16.56
C ALA A 200 -25.08 -9.95 16.98
#